data_AF-A0A0D0DSH9-F1
#
_entry.id   AF-A0A0D0DSH9-F1
#
_cell.length_a   1.000
_cell.length_b   1.000
_cell.length_c   1.000
_cell.angle_alpha   90.00
_cell.angle_beta   90.00
_cell.angle_gamma   90.00
#
_symmetry.space_group_name_H-M   'P 1'
#
loop_
_entity.id
_entity.type
_entity.pdbx_description
1 polymer ?
#
loop_
_entity_poly.entity_id
_entity_poly.type
_entity_poly.pdbx_seq_one_letter_code
_entity_poly.pdbx_strand_id
1 'polypeptide(L)' 'MFQGGFAGTQCAIDVAASSEEPVWTTWAHVHPEDVNRRQVFKLPEKGGQGIQCMKLVFEKSSDLFGRITIYELGVEGFLS' A
#
# COMPACT_ATOMS: atom_id res chain seq x y z
N MET A 1 16.26 14.86 -13.63
CA MET A 1 16.93 14.89 -12.31
C MET A 1 16.01 14.15 -11.35
N PHE A 2 16.39 12.96 -10.88
CA PHE A 2 15.61 12.19 -9.91
C PHE A 2 16.07 12.64 -8.52
N GLN A 3 15.28 13.47 -7.82
CA GLN A 3 15.67 13.97 -6.48
C GLN A 3 15.37 12.97 -5.34
N GLY A 4 14.97 11.74 -5.68
CA GLY A 4 15.48 10.55 -4.99
C GLY A 4 14.70 10.07 -3.77
N GLY A 5 13.42 10.38 -3.62
CA GLY A 5 12.55 9.79 -2.60
C GLY A 5 11.50 8.83 -3.18
N PHE A 6 10.67 8.28 -2.30
CA PHE A 6 9.53 7.45 -2.70
C PHE A 6 8.40 8.31 -3.27
N ALA A 7 8.21 8.27 -4.59
CA ALA A 7 7.33 9.21 -5.28
C ALA A 7 5.82 8.99 -5.03
N GLY A 8 5.39 7.82 -4.53
CA GLY A 8 3.97 7.57 -4.27
C GLY A 8 3.47 8.36 -3.07
N THR A 9 2.60 9.35 -3.28
CA THR A 9 2.15 10.29 -2.23
C THR A 9 0.74 10.00 -1.69
N GLN A 10 -0.05 9.21 -2.42
CA GLN A 10 -1.34 8.70 -1.97
C GLN A 10 -1.49 7.26 -2.45
N CYS A 11 -1.68 6.33 -1.51
CA CYS A 11 -1.82 4.91 -1.81
C CYS A 11 -3.04 4.34 -1.11
N ALA A 12 -3.95 3.73 -1.87
CA ALA A 12 -5.02 2.93 -1.31
C ALA A 12 -4.53 1.50 -1.07
N ILE A 13 -4.99 0.91 0.04
CA ILE A 13 -4.76 -0.50 0.39
C ILE A 13 -6.10 -1.19 0.26
N ASP A 14 -6.24 -1.94 -0.82
CA ASP A 14 -7.40 -2.76 -1.10
C ASP A 14 -7.16 -4.19 -0.64
N VAL A 15 -8.23 -4.85 -0.22
CA VAL A 15 -8.18 -6.20 0.35
C VAL A 15 -9.36 -7.02 -0.13
N ALA A 16 -9.16 -8.33 -0.23
CA ALA A 16 -10.20 -9.31 -0.52
C ALA A 16 -10.07 -10.53 0.41
N ALA A 17 -11.21 -11.14 0.72
CA ALA A 17 -11.30 -12.31 1.59
C ALA A 17 -11.08 -13.64 0.84
N SER A 18 -11.12 -13.63 -0.49
CA SER A 18 -10.87 -14.80 -1.36
C SER A 18 -9.88 -14.41 -2.46
N SER A 19 -8.93 -15.30 -2.74
CA SER A 19 -8.01 -15.16 -3.88
C SER A 19 -8.57 -15.67 -5.20
N GLU A 20 -9.58 -16.54 -5.17
CA GLU A 20 -10.18 -17.12 -6.38
C GLU A 20 -11.14 -16.14 -7.06
N GLU A 21 -12.00 -15.50 -6.27
CA GLU A 21 -12.96 -14.48 -6.72
C GLU A 21 -12.82 -13.22 -5.85
N PRO A 22 -11.78 -12.40 -6.08
CA PRO A 22 -11.47 -11.28 -5.21
C PRO A 22 -12.47 -10.13 -5.39
N VAL A 23 -13.36 -9.97 -4.41
CA VAL A 23 -14.15 -8.75 -4.24
C VAL A 23 -13.31 -7.73 -3.46
N TRP A 24 -12.73 -6.78 -4.19
CA TRP A 24 -11.84 -5.77 -3.61
C TRP A 24 -12.64 -4.72 -2.82
N THR A 25 -12.15 -4.43 -1.62
CA THR A 25 -12.66 -3.36 -0.77
C THR A 25 -11.49 -2.52 -0.28
N THR A 26 -11.61 -1.20 -0.31
CA THR A 26 -10.58 -0.31 0.24
C THR A 26 -10.62 -0.37 1.76
N TRP A 27 -9.50 -0.76 2.36
CA TRP A 27 -9.36 -0.84 3.81
C TRP A 27 -8.81 0.46 4.39
N ALA A 28 -7.78 1.03 3.75
CA ALA A 28 -7.14 2.24 4.23
C ALA A 28 -6.50 3.03 3.09
N HIS A 29 -6.29 4.32 3.33
CA HIS A 29 -5.39 5.14 2.53
C HIS A 29 -4.16 5.46 3.38
N VAL A 30 -2.98 5.34 2.78
CA VAL A 30 -1.71 5.75 3.37
C VAL A 30 -1.10 6.86 2.54
N HIS A 31 -0.34 7.73 3.19
CA HIS A 31 0.24 8.93 2.59
C HIS A 31 1.75 8.93 2.83
N PRO A 32 2.53 8.25 1.96
CA PRO A 32 3.97 8.25 2.08
C PRO A 32 4.57 9.62 1.76
N GLU A 33 5.65 9.94 2.45
CA GLU A 33 6.46 11.11 2.17
C GLU A 33 7.45 10.81 1.03
N ASP A 34 7.75 11.83 0.21
CA ASP A 34 8.77 11.74 -0.84
C ASP A 34 10.18 11.80 -0.24
N VAL A 35 10.59 10.69 0.38
CA VAL A 35 11.87 10.53 1.08
C VAL A 35 12.46 9.14 0.84
N ASN A 36 13.79 9.01 0.93
CA ASN A 36 14.50 7.75 0.69
C ASN A 36 14.72 6.90 1.95
N ARG A 37 13.77 6.92 2.89
CA ARG A 37 13.84 6.13 4.13
C ARG A 37 12.69 5.13 4.16
N ARG A 38 12.89 4.00 4.85
CA ARG A 38 11.79 3.05 5.13
C ARG A 38 10.68 3.79 5.87
N GLN A 39 9.45 3.59 5.43
CA GLN A 39 8.24 4.14 6.05
C GLN A 39 7.34 2.98 6.48
N VAL A 40 6.73 3.09 7.66
CA VAL A 40 5.86 2.06 8.24
C VAL A 40 4.50 2.69 8.51
N PHE A 41 3.45 2.06 8.01
CA PHE A 41 2.08 2.51 8.18
C PHE A 41 1.31 1.50 9.03
N LYS A 42 0.78 1.95 10.18
CA LYS A 42 -0.13 1.15 10.97
C LYS A 42 -1.52 1.24 10.36
N LEU A 43 -2.10 0.09 10.05
CA LEU A 43 -3.43 0.00 9.47
C LEU A 43 -4.47 -0.18 10.59
N PRO A 44 -5.69 0.39 10.43
CA PRO A 44 -6.75 0.25 11.42
C PRO A 44 -7.19 -1.21 11.52
N GLU A 45 -7.61 -1.68 12.69
CA GLU A 45 -8.08 -3.05 12.85
C GLU A 45 -9.20 -3.39 11.86
N LYS A 46 -9.04 -4.52 11.17
CA LYS A 46 -10.07 -5.04 10.27
C LYS A 46 -10.85 -6.13 11.00
N GLY A 47 -12.12 -5.88 11.29
CA GLY A 47 -13.03 -6.92 11.77
C GLY A 47 -13.35 -7.93 10.65
N GLY A 48 -13.69 -9.16 11.03
CA GLY A 48 -14.14 -10.21 10.11
C GLY A 48 -13.12 -11.31 9.85
N GLN A 49 -13.31 -12.04 8.75
CA GLN A 49 -12.39 -13.10 8.33
C GLN A 49 -11.07 -12.49 7.84
N GLY A 50 -9.97 -13.25 7.99
CA GLY A 50 -8.62 -12.83 7.61
C GLY A 50 -8.50 -12.35 6.15
N ILE A 51 -7.44 -11.61 5.86
CA ILE A 51 -7.15 -11.08 4.53
C ILE A 51 -6.40 -12.15 3.72
N GLN A 52 -6.97 -12.59 2.59
CA GLN A 52 -6.28 -13.50 1.68
C GLN A 52 -5.55 -12.77 0.55
N CYS A 53 -6.01 -11.57 0.18
CA CYS A 53 -5.36 -10.76 -0.84
C CYS A 53 -5.24 -9.30 -0.40
N MET A 54 -4.11 -8.70 -0.74
CA MET A 54 -3.83 -7.28 -0.55
C MET A 54 -3.34 -6.69 -1.87
N LYS A 55 -3.83 -5.50 -2.20
CA LYS A 55 -3.45 -4.73 -3.39
C LYS A 55 -3.12 -3.31 -2.95
N LEU A 56 -1.97 -2.81 -3.41
CA LEU A 56 -1.55 -1.44 -3.22
C LEU A 56 -1.85 -0.67 -4.52
N VAL A 57 -2.60 0.41 -4.42
CA VAL A 57 -2.96 1.27 -5.55
C VAL A 57 -2.33 2.64 -5.34
N PHE A 58 -1.34 2.98 -6.16
CA PHE A 58 -0.71 4.30 -6.13
C PHE A 58 -1.55 5.30 -6.93
N GLU A 59 -2.34 6.09 -6.23
CA GLU A 59 -3.30 7.02 -6.84
C GLU A 59 -2.64 8.34 -7.26
N LYS A 60 -1.58 8.74 -6.55
CA LYS A 60 -0.82 9.97 -6.84
C LYS A 60 0.67 9.73 -6.72
N SER A 61 1.43 10.37 -7.60
CA SER A 61 2.88 10.35 -7.63
C SER A 61 3.45 11.76 -7.76
N SER A 62 4.58 12.04 -7.10
CA SER A 62 5.40 13.23 -7.33
C SER A 62 6.28 13.10 -8.59
N ASP A 63 6.50 11.88 -9.10
CA ASP A 63 7.19 11.66 -10.38
C ASP A 63 6.24 11.99 -11.53
N LEU A 64 6.68 12.90 -12.41
CA LEU A 64 5.88 13.39 -13.56
C LEU A 64 5.53 12.29 -14.58
N PHE A 65 6.21 11.15 -14.54
CA PHE A 65 5.93 10.00 -15.41
C PHE A 65 5.20 8.87 -14.65
N GLY A 66 4.81 9.09 -13.39
CA GLY A 66 4.12 8.11 -12.56
C GLY A 66 4.98 6.91 -12.15
N ARG A 67 6.32 6.99 -12.29
CA ARG A 67 7.21 5.88 -11.94
C ARG A 67 7.32 5.76 -10.43
N ILE A 68 7.08 4.56 -9.93
CA ILE A 68 7.24 4.21 -8.52
C ILE A 68 8.12 2.96 -8.47
N THR A 69 9.20 3.02 -7.70
CA THR A 69 10.10 1.90 -7.48
C THR A 69 9.96 1.45 -6.03
N ILE A 70 9.66 0.17 -5.83
CA ILE A 70 9.58 -0.44 -4.50
C ILE A 70 10.82 -1.33 -4.37
N TYR A 71 11.73 -0.96 -3.46
CA TYR A 71 12.92 -1.76 -3.17
C TYR A 71 12.61 -2.91 -2.21
N GLU A 72 11.79 -2.63 -1.20
CA GLU A 72 11.41 -3.58 -0.18
C GLU A 72 9.96 -3.30 0.26
N LEU A 73 9.16 -4.35 0.39
CA LEU A 73 7.81 -4.31 0.90
C LEU A 73 7.66 -5.38 1.98
N GLY A 74 7.38 -4.95 3.21
CA GLY A 74 7.03 -5.83 4.32
C GLY A 74 5.54 -5.73 4.62
N VAL A 75 4.90 -6.87 4.89
CA VAL A 75 3.53 -6.96 5.40
C VAL A 75 3.58 -7.70 6.72
N GLU A 76 3.15 -7.03 7.79
CA GLU A 76 3.09 -7.58 9.14
C GLU A 76 1.63 -7.76 9.56
N GLY A 77 1.35 -8.84 10.28
CA GLY A 77 0.01 -9.15 10.75
C GLY A 77 0.04 -10.22 11.84
N PHE A 78 -1.12 -10.46 12.44
CA PHE A 78 -1.31 -11.51 13.43
C PHE A 78 -2.03 -12.69 12.79
N LEU A 79 -1.64 -13.92 13.16
CA LEU A 79 -2.40 -15.12 12.83
C LEU A 79 -3.62 -15.17 13.76
N SER A 80 -4.81 -15.12 13.18
CA SER A 80 -6.09 -15.34 13.86
C SER A 80 -6.47 -16.80 13.85
#